data_AF-A0A7K3MC19-F1
#
_entry.id   AF-A0A7K3MC19-F1
#
_cell.length_a   1.000
_cell.length_b   1.000
_cell.length_c   1.000
_cell.angle_alpha   90.00
_cell.angle_beta   90.00
_cell.angle_gamma   90.00
#
_symmetry.space_group_name_H-M   'P 1'
#
loop_
_entity.id
_entity.type
_entity.pdbx_description
1 polymer ?
#
loop_
_entity_poly.entity_id
_entity_poly.type
_entity_poly.pdbx_seq_one_letter_code
_entity_poly.pdbx_strand_id
1 'polypeptide(L)'
;MVDNVRTSGLDTPSGEAGIESQVDDHIRTAQALPGMLPAIRAVAEQLCRHFAAGGRLYTFGNGGSAADAQHFTGELIGHYKRDRRPLPAVTLTTDATVATCIANDYSFDDVFARQVSALARPGDVVGAFTTSGRSANIVAGLATARKQGATTVLFGGGDGGPALEHADHALLAPSTTTARIQEMHTLMLHLISEIVDVWAEEGPS
;
A
#
# COMPACT_ATOMS: atom_id res chain seq x y z
N MET A 1 14.83 49.37 -17.87
CA MET A 1 13.64 48.92 -17.12
C MET A 1 12.74 48.21 -18.14
N VAL A 2 12.86 46.90 -18.42
CA VAL A 2 12.72 45.72 -17.53
C VAL A 2 11.64 45.97 -16.46
N ASP A 3 10.46 45.36 -16.47
CA ASP A 3 10.08 44.01 -16.90
C ASP A 3 8.75 43.93 -17.66
N ASN A 4 8.75 43.05 -18.67
CA ASN A 4 7.63 42.66 -19.50
C ASN A 4 7.07 41.34 -18.96
N VAL A 5 6.10 41.39 -18.03
CA VAL A 5 5.40 40.17 -17.58
C VAL A 5 4.42 39.78 -18.68
N ARG A 6 4.90 39.00 -19.64
CA ARG A 6 4.04 38.15 -20.46
C ARG A 6 3.39 37.14 -19.53
N THR A 7 2.11 37.32 -19.20
CA THR A 7 1.24 36.21 -18.83
C THR A 7 1.04 35.37 -20.09
N SER A 8 2.03 34.54 -20.41
CA SER A 8 1.87 33.49 -21.42
C SER A 8 0.88 32.49 -20.87
N GLY A 9 -0.24 32.32 -21.58
CA GLY A 9 -1.32 31.42 -21.21
C GLY A 9 -0.84 30.04 -20.79
N LEU A 10 -1.33 29.60 -19.64
CA LEU A 10 -1.49 28.19 -19.30
C LEU A 10 -2.83 27.67 -19.84
N ASP A 11 -3.33 28.26 -20.93
CA ASP A 11 -4.38 27.66 -21.73
C ASP A 11 -3.74 26.47 -22.45
N THR A 12 -3.86 25.30 -21.83
CA THR A 12 -3.51 24.03 -22.44
C THR A 12 -4.36 23.87 -23.71
N PRO A 13 -3.73 23.58 -24.87
CA PRO A 13 -4.46 23.39 -26.10
C PRO A 13 -5.40 22.18 -25.97
N SER A 14 -6.56 22.30 -26.60
CA SER A 14 -7.66 21.34 -26.61
C SER A 14 -7.21 19.88 -26.77
N GLY A 15 -7.31 19.11 -25.69
CA GLY A 15 -7.15 17.65 -25.68
C GLY A 15 -6.65 17.05 -24.36
N GLU A 16 -5.93 17.81 -23.54
CA GLU A 16 -5.45 17.37 -22.23
C GLU A 16 -6.35 17.91 -21.12
N ALA A 17 -6.79 17.03 -20.22
CA ALA A 17 -7.61 17.41 -19.09
C ALA A 17 -6.74 18.22 -18.08
N GLY A 18 -7.07 19.50 -17.88
CA GLY A 18 -6.30 20.44 -17.02
C GLY A 18 -6.24 20.04 -15.55
N ILE A 19 -5.50 20.79 -14.73
CA ILE A 19 -5.28 20.47 -13.30
C ILE A 19 -6.59 20.39 -12.50
N GLU A 20 -7.61 21.15 -12.88
CA GLU A 20 -8.95 21.14 -12.30
C GLU A 20 -9.60 19.75 -12.47
N SER A 21 -9.41 19.12 -13.64
CA SER A 21 -9.95 17.78 -13.90
C SER A 21 -9.32 16.70 -13.03
N GLN A 22 -8.06 16.89 -12.60
CA GLN A 22 -7.38 15.97 -11.68
C GLN A 22 -8.02 16.04 -10.29
N VAL A 23 -8.37 17.24 -9.83
CA VAL A 23 -9.08 17.45 -8.57
C VAL A 23 -10.48 16.87 -8.62
N ASP A 24 -11.21 17.11 -9.71
CA ASP A 24 -12.56 16.53 -9.87
C ASP A 24 -12.53 15.00 -9.88
N ASP A 25 -11.52 14.41 -10.52
CA ASP A 25 -11.33 12.96 -10.56
C ASP A 25 -10.96 12.38 -9.19
N HIS A 26 -10.12 13.10 -8.43
CA HIS A 26 -9.83 12.78 -7.03
C HIS A 26 -11.11 12.78 -6.19
N ILE A 27 -11.91 13.86 -6.27
CA ILE A 27 -13.15 14.00 -5.51
C ILE A 27 -14.11 12.85 -5.84
N ARG A 28 -14.32 12.54 -7.12
CA ARG A 28 -15.19 11.43 -7.52
C ARG A 28 -14.70 10.08 -6.98
N THR A 29 -13.40 9.82 -7.05
CA THR A 29 -12.81 8.58 -6.52
C THR A 29 -12.97 8.51 -5.00
N ALA A 30 -12.69 9.60 -4.29
CA ALA A 30 -12.83 9.69 -2.84
C ALA A 30 -14.30 9.53 -2.39
N GLN A 31 -15.26 10.05 -3.16
CA GLN A 31 -16.70 9.87 -2.89
C GLN A 31 -17.17 8.41 -3.02
N ALA A 32 -16.47 7.58 -3.79
CA ALA A 32 -16.76 6.16 -3.92
C ALA A 32 -16.10 5.29 -2.82
N LEU A 33 -15.02 5.79 -2.20
CA LEU A 33 -14.28 5.09 -1.15
C LEU A 33 -15.13 4.61 0.05
N PRO A 34 -16.17 5.33 0.52
CA PRO A 34 -17.02 4.85 1.62
C PRO A 34 -17.56 3.42 1.46
N GLY A 35 -17.78 2.98 0.21
CA GLY A 35 -18.19 1.59 -0.07
C GLY A 35 -17.16 0.53 0.34
N MET A 36 -15.90 0.93 0.54
CA MET A 36 -14.79 0.06 0.94
C MET A 36 -14.54 0.04 2.45
N LEU A 37 -15.21 0.90 3.24
CA LEU A 37 -15.00 0.96 4.70
C LEU A 37 -15.14 -0.39 5.42
N PRO A 38 -16.09 -1.28 5.05
CA PRO A 38 -16.16 -2.61 5.66
C PRO A 38 -14.89 -3.45 5.42
N ALA A 39 -14.33 -3.41 4.21
CA ALA A 39 -13.11 -4.15 3.88
C ALA A 39 -11.87 -3.55 4.57
N ILE A 40 -11.77 -2.21 4.60
CA ILE A 40 -10.72 -1.48 5.30
C ILE A 40 -10.73 -1.84 6.80
N ARG A 41 -11.92 -1.85 7.42
CA ARG A 41 -12.09 -2.25 8.83
C ARG A 41 -11.69 -3.71 9.05
N ALA A 42 -12.10 -4.63 8.17
CA ALA A 42 -11.74 -6.03 8.28
C ALA A 42 -10.22 -6.25 8.23
N VAL A 43 -9.50 -5.52 7.37
CA VAL A 43 -8.02 -5.55 7.31
C VAL A 43 -7.41 -5.01 8.60
N ALA A 44 -7.90 -3.88 9.13
CA ALA A 44 -7.42 -3.33 10.40
C ALA A 44 -7.62 -4.33 11.56
N GLU A 45 -8.80 -4.97 11.63
CA GLU A 45 -9.10 -6.00 12.63
C GLU A 45 -8.19 -7.22 12.48
N GLN A 46 -7.86 -7.66 11.26
CA GLN A 46 -6.85 -8.71 11.04
C GLN A 46 -5.51 -8.30 11.65
N LEU A 47 -5.02 -7.11 11.33
CA LEU A 47 -3.74 -6.63 11.83
C LEU A 47 -3.69 -6.62 13.35
N CYS A 48 -4.73 -6.10 14.01
CA CYS A 48 -4.83 -6.12 15.47
C CYS A 48 -4.75 -7.56 16.02
N ARG A 49 -5.48 -8.53 15.42
CA ARG A 49 -5.43 -9.94 15.85
C ARG A 49 -4.05 -10.55 15.66
N HIS A 50 -3.39 -10.30 14.53
CA HIS A 50 -2.06 -10.81 14.25
C HIS A 50 -1.02 -10.21 15.20
N PHE A 51 -1.07 -8.90 15.46
CA PHE A 51 -0.19 -8.26 16.45
C PHE A 51 -0.44 -8.78 17.86
N ALA A 52 -1.69 -9.00 18.27
CA ALA A 52 -2.03 -9.61 19.56
C ALA A 52 -1.40 -11.00 19.72
N ALA A 53 -1.34 -11.77 18.62
CA ALA A 53 -0.73 -13.09 18.57
C ALA A 53 0.80 -13.08 18.39
N GLY A 54 1.45 -11.91 18.40
CA GLY A 54 2.90 -11.76 18.22
C GLY A 54 3.39 -11.81 16.77
N GLY A 55 2.47 -11.77 15.81
CA GLY A 55 2.76 -11.68 14.38
C GLY A 55 3.29 -10.30 13.98
N ARG A 56 3.81 -10.23 12.75
CA ARG A 56 4.41 -9.01 12.17
C ARG A 56 3.72 -8.65 10.86
N LEU A 57 3.80 -7.36 10.50
CA LEU A 57 3.42 -6.92 9.16
C LEU A 57 4.67 -6.77 8.27
N TYR A 58 4.64 -7.36 7.09
CA TYR A 58 5.59 -7.09 6.02
C TYR A 58 4.90 -6.35 4.88
N THR A 59 5.41 -5.21 4.44
CA THR A 59 4.84 -4.46 3.31
C THR A 59 5.79 -4.37 2.13
N PHE A 60 5.25 -4.28 0.92
CA PHE A 60 6.05 -3.99 -0.27
C PHE A 60 5.22 -3.40 -1.41
N GLY A 61 5.90 -2.76 -2.36
CA GLY A 61 5.30 -2.13 -3.53
C GLY A 61 6.36 -1.63 -4.51
N ASN A 62 5.94 -1.09 -5.66
CA ASN A 62 6.83 -0.49 -6.66
C ASN A 62 6.57 1.02 -6.81
N GLY A 63 7.63 1.83 -6.99
CA GLY A 63 7.49 3.27 -7.25
C GLY A 63 6.73 4.01 -6.13
N GLY A 64 5.70 4.79 -6.48
CA GLY A 64 4.86 5.47 -5.49
C GLY A 64 4.20 4.51 -4.48
N SER A 65 3.82 3.32 -4.93
CA SER A 65 3.30 2.28 -4.03
C SER A 65 4.36 1.72 -3.07
N ALA A 66 5.65 1.80 -3.41
CA ALA A 66 6.74 1.49 -2.48
C ALA A 66 6.84 2.54 -1.36
N ALA A 67 6.55 3.80 -1.69
CA ALA A 67 6.50 4.88 -0.72
C ALA A 67 5.31 4.70 0.24
N ASP A 68 4.11 4.35 -0.25
CA ASP A 68 2.96 4.02 0.60
C ASP A 68 3.23 2.80 1.49
N ALA A 69 3.88 1.76 0.96
CA ALA A 69 4.27 0.58 1.75
C ALA A 69 5.21 0.94 2.91
N GLN A 70 6.19 1.81 2.66
CA GLN A 70 7.10 2.33 3.67
C GLN A 70 6.38 3.28 4.65
N HIS A 71 5.50 4.14 4.15
CA HIS A 71 4.69 5.06 4.95
C HIS A 71 3.85 4.27 5.96
N PHE A 72 3.13 3.25 5.50
CA PHE A 72 2.32 2.42 6.38
C PHE A 72 3.15 1.74 7.48
N THR A 73 4.36 1.26 7.15
CA THR A 73 5.29 0.73 8.16
C THR A 73 5.69 1.81 9.18
N GLY A 74 5.96 3.03 8.75
CA GLY A 74 6.27 4.16 9.62
C GLY A 74 5.16 4.50 10.61
N GLU A 75 3.91 4.52 10.13
CA GLU A 75 2.72 4.77 10.98
C GLU A 75 2.52 3.69 12.05
N LEU A 76 2.92 2.44 11.78
CA LEU A 76 2.79 1.32 12.72
C LEU A 76 3.96 1.20 13.69
N ILE A 77 5.18 1.56 13.30
CA ILE A 77 6.33 1.55 14.23
C ILE A 77 6.32 2.80 15.10
N GLY A 78 6.16 3.98 14.49
CA GLY A 78 6.15 5.27 15.16
C GLY A 78 4.86 5.47 15.95
N HIS A 79 3.83 5.97 15.27
CA HIS A 79 2.40 6.09 15.64
C HIS A 79 1.75 7.02 14.62
N TYR A 80 0.43 6.91 14.47
CA TYR A 80 -0.29 7.79 13.57
C TYR A 80 -0.76 9.06 14.26
N LYS A 81 -1.57 8.93 15.32
CA LYS A 81 -2.10 10.07 16.08
C LYS A 81 -2.06 9.88 17.59
N ARG A 82 -2.09 8.63 18.06
CA ARG A 82 -2.19 8.32 19.50
C ARG A 82 -0.82 7.99 20.06
N ASP A 83 -0.61 8.31 21.34
CA ASP A 83 0.57 7.85 22.06
C ASP A 83 0.34 6.40 22.49
N ARG A 84 0.93 5.47 21.73
CA ARG A 84 0.63 4.04 21.79
C ARG A 84 1.88 3.21 21.56
N ARG A 85 1.88 1.95 22.02
CA ARG A 85 3.02 1.03 21.89
C ARG A 85 3.44 0.82 20.42
N PRO A 86 4.74 0.72 20.08
CA PRO A 86 5.18 0.42 18.73
C PRO A 86 4.70 -0.95 18.27
N LEU A 87 4.36 -1.09 16.99
CA LEU A 87 3.91 -2.34 16.40
C LEU A 87 4.95 -2.91 15.44
N PRO A 88 5.14 -4.24 15.39
CA PRO A 88 6.21 -4.86 14.61
C PRO A 88 5.85 -4.88 13.11
N ALA A 89 6.42 -3.96 12.35
CA ALA A 89 6.28 -3.88 10.90
C ALA A 89 7.64 -3.74 10.21
N VAL A 90 7.75 -4.22 8.96
CA VAL A 90 8.95 -4.09 8.11
C VAL A 90 8.51 -3.88 6.66
N THR A 91 9.01 -2.84 5.99
CA THR A 91 8.87 -2.70 4.54
C THR A 91 10.04 -3.38 3.84
N LEU A 92 9.76 -4.11 2.75
CA LEU A 92 10.75 -4.87 1.98
C LEU A 92 11.34 -4.07 0.79
N THR A 93 11.14 -2.75 0.80
CA THR A 93 11.48 -1.84 -0.30
C THR A 93 12.70 -0.96 -0.04
N THR A 94 13.21 -0.93 1.19
CA THR A 94 14.18 0.09 1.63
C THR A 94 15.64 -0.34 1.55
N ASP A 95 15.93 -1.63 1.69
CA ASP A 95 17.31 -2.12 1.59
C ASP A 95 17.72 -2.26 0.12
N ALA A 96 18.39 -1.23 -0.38
CA ALA A 96 18.89 -1.20 -1.76
C ALA A 96 19.87 -2.34 -2.05
N THR A 97 20.64 -2.81 -1.06
CA THR A 97 21.60 -3.90 -1.26
C THR A 97 20.90 -5.23 -1.45
N VAL A 98 19.84 -5.50 -0.66
CA VAL A 98 18.99 -6.68 -0.81
C VAL A 98 18.22 -6.64 -2.13
N ALA A 99 17.61 -5.51 -2.46
CA ALA A 99 16.83 -5.38 -3.69
C ALA A 99 17.71 -5.56 -4.94
N THR A 100 18.88 -4.92 -4.98
CA THR A 100 19.77 -4.99 -6.14
C THR A 100 20.48 -6.34 -6.26
N CYS A 101 20.88 -6.99 -5.15
CA CYS A 101 21.50 -8.31 -5.25
C CYS A 101 20.49 -9.36 -5.74
N ILE A 102 19.24 -9.33 -5.25
CA ILE A 102 18.20 -10.24 -5.73
C ILE A 102 17.90 -9.99 -7.21
N ALA A 103 17.73 -8.73 -7.60
CA ALA A 103 17.42 -8.36 -8.97
C ALA A 103 18.53 -8.75 -9.95
N ASN A 104 19.80 -8.59 -9.55
CA ASN A 104 20.97 -8.91 -10.36
C ASN A 104 21.22 -10.42 -10.45
N ASP A 105 21.17 -11.13 -9.32
CA ASP A 105 21.59 -12.53 -9.25
C ASP A 105 20.47 -13.51 -9.64
N TYR A 106 19.21 -13.05 -9.65
CA TYR A 106 18.05 -13.87 -9.97
C TYR A 106 17.12 -13.21 -10.99
N SER A 107 16.30 -12.26 -10.54
CA SER A 107 15.38 -11.48 -11.36
C SER A 107 14.77 -10.37 -10.52
N PHE A 108 14.40 -9.25 -11.13
CA PHE A 108 13.60 -8.23 -10.46
C PHE A 108 12.24 -8.79 -9.98
N ASP A 109 11.73 -9.82 -10.67
CA ASP A 109 10.50 -10.53 -10.31
C ASP A 109 10.61 -11.29 -8.98
N ASP A 110 11.82 -11.58 -8.51
CA ASP A 110 12.07 -12.33 -7.27
C ASP A 110 12.29 -11.44 -6.04
N VAL A 111 12.40 -10.12 -6.22
CA VAL A 111 12.82 -9.16 -5.18
C VAL A 111 12.01 -9.28 -3.89
N PHE A 112 10.69 -9.38 -4.00
CA PHE A 112 9.82 -9.52 -2.82
C PHE A 112 9.63 -10.97 -2.41
N ALA A 113 9.49 -11.89 -3.37
CA ALA A 113 9.32 -13.32 -3.08
C ALA A 113 10.46 -13.89 -2.23
N ARG A 114 11.71 -13.53 -2.51
CA ARG A 114 12.87 -13.99 -1.73
C ARG A 114 12.89 -13.43 -0.31
N GLN A 115 12.60 -12.15 -0.15
CA GLN A 115 12.53 -11.52 1.17
C GLN A 115 11.39 -12.09 2.01
N VAL A 116 10.20 -12.24 1.41
CA VAL A 116 9.05 -12.91 2.04
C VAL A 116 9.45 -14.32 2.45
N SER A 117 10.05 -15.09 1.54
CA SER A 117 10.43 -16.48 1.82
C SER A 117 11.38 -16.62 3.02
N ALA A 118 12.24 -15.63 3.25
CA ALA A 118 13.22 -15.63 4.32
C ALA A 118 12.66 -15.11 5.66
N LEU A 119 11.67 -14.21 5.62
CA LEU A 119 11.24 -13.43 6.78
C LEU A 119 9.86 -13.80 7.31
N ALA A 120 8.89 -13.99 6.41
CA ALA A 120 7.49 -14.19 6.76
C ALA A 120 7.23 -15.62 7.24
N ARG A 121 6.25 -15.77 8.13
CA ARG A 121 5.92 -17.03 8.81
C ARG A 121 4.40 -17.17 8.94
N PRO A 122 3.90 -18.38 9.23
CA PRO A 122 2.52 -18.55 9.69
C PRO A 122 2.23 -17.62 10.86
N GLY A 123 1.13 -16.87 10.77
CA GLY A 123 0.74 -15.88 11.78
C GLY A 123 1.22 -14.46 11.50
N ASP A 124 2.05 -14.23 10.48
CA ASP A 124 2.37 -12.88 9.99
C ASP A 124 1.32 -12.40 8.97
N VAL A 125 1.35 -11.10 8.69
CA VAL A 125 0.59 -10.44 7.62
C VAL A 125 1.55 -9.92 6.56
N VAL A 126 1.21 -10.10 5.29
CA VAL A 126 1.97 -9.58 4.15
C VAL A 126 1.06 -8.68 3.30
N GLY A 127 1.38 -7.38 3.26
CA GLY A 127 0.63 -6.35 2.56
C GLY A 127 1.34 -5.84 1.30
N ALA A 128 0.77 -6.11 0.12
CA ALA A 128 1.34 -5.65 -1.14
C ALA A 128 0.58 -4.44 -1.71
N PHE A 129 1.31 -3.43 -2.17
CA PHE A 129 0.78 -2.23 -2.82
C PHE A 129 1.09 -2.23 -4.31
N THR A 130 0.06 -2.12 -5.13
CA THR A 130 0.18 -2.06 -6.59
C THR A 130 -1.06 -1.41 -7.20
N THR A 131 -0.88 -0.52 -8.18
CA THR A 131 -2.05 0.10 -8.82
C THR A 131 -2.72 -0.81 -9.85
N SER A 132 -2.00 -1.75 -10.44
CA SER A 132 -2.51 -2.61 -11.52
C SER A 132 -2.72 -4.06 -11.12
N GLY A 133 -2.08 -4.53 -10.04
CA GLY A 133 -2.13 -5.94 -9.67
C GLY A 133 -1.32 -6.87 -10.58
N ARG A 134 -0.54 -6.33 -11.52
CA ARG A 134 0.09 -7.10 -12.63
C ARG A 134 1.61 -7.18 -12.60
N SER A 135 2.28 -6.41 -11.74
CA SER A 135 3.74 -6.49 -11.63
C SER A 135 4.16 -7.88 -11.12
N ALA A 136 4.99 -8.58 -11.88
CA ALA A 136 5.36 -9.97 -11.57
C ALA A 136 6.01 -10.11 -10.18
N ASN A 137 6.85 -9.15 -9.78
CA ASN A 137 7.42 -9.12 -8.43
C ASN A 137 6.39 -9.00 -7.30
N ILE A 138 5.26 -8.31 -7.54
CA ILE A 138 4.16 -8.20 -6.57
C ILE A 138 3.40 -9.53 -6.48
N VAL A 139 3.05 -10.09 -7.63
CA VAL A 139 2.33 -11.37 -7.74
C VAL A 139 3.14 -12.48 -7.07
N ALA A 140 4.44 -12.57 -7.36
CA ALA A 140 5.34 -13.56 -6.77
C ALA A 140 5.50 -13.39 -5.25
N GLY A 141 5.57 -12.15 -4.77
CA GLY A 141 5.62 -11.84 -3.33
C GLY A 141 4.37 -12.34 -2.58
N LEU A 142 3.18 -12.01 -3.08
CA LEU A 142 1.92 -12.46 -2.48
C LEU A 142 1.73 -13.98 -2.58
N ALA A 143 2.03 -14.57 -3.74
CA ALA A 143 1.95 -16.02 -3.93
C ALA A 143 2.85 -16.77 -2.93
N THR A 144 4.06 -16.25 -2.68
CA THR A 144 5.00 -16.83 -1.71
C THR A 144 4.48 -16.70 -0.29
N ALA A 145 3.95 -15.53 0.09
CA ALA A 145 3.38 -15.30 1.42
C ALA A 145 2.22 -16.27 1.71
N ARG A 146 1.28 -16.41 0.77
CA ARG A 146 0.15 -17.33 0.88
C ARG A 146 0.63 -18.77 1.02
N LYS A 147 1.61 -19.19 0.22
CA LYS A 147 2.21 -20.53 0.31
C LYS A 147 2.87 -20.81 1.67
N GLN A 148 3.39 -19.77 2.34
CA GLN A 148 3.99 -19.88 3.67
C GLN A 148 2.98 -19.80 4.82
N GLY A 149 1.69 -19.60 4.53
CA GLY A 149 0.63 -19.50 5.54
C GLY A 149 0.56 -18.16 6.25
N ALA A 150 1.15 -17.11 5.68
CA ALA A 150 0.90 -15.73 6.11
C ALA A 150 -0.44 -15.25 5.55
N THR A 151 -1.13 -14.38 6.30
CA THR A 151 -2.34 -13.69 5.80
C THR A 151 -1.92 -12.63 4.79
N THR A 152 -2.56 -12.61 3.62
CA THR A 152 -2.18 -11.74 2.51
C THR A 152 -3.19 -10.61 2.29
N VAL A 153 -2.68 -9.38 2.13
CA VAL A 153 -3.48 -8.18 1.90
C VAL A 153 -2.99 -7.51 0.62
N LEU A 154 -3.91 -7.21 -0.30
CA LEU A 154 -3.65 -6.47 -1.53
C LEU A 154 -4.24 -5.06 -1.43
N PHE A 155 -3.39 -4.04 -1.51
CA PHE A 155 -3.78 -2.67 -1.84
C PHE A 155 -3.68 -2.52 -3.36
N GLY A 156 -4.83 -2.55 -4.01
CA GLY A 156 -4.97 -2.66 -5.47
C GLY A 156 -5.75 -1.51 -6.10
N GLY A 157 -5.92 -1.55 -7.42
CA GLY A 157 -6.89 -0.74 -8.15
C GLY A 157 -7.52 -1.55 -9.28
N GLY A 158 -8.56 -1.02 -9.92
CA GLY A 158 -9.27 -1.69 -11.00
C GLY A 158 -9.78 -3.09 -10.61
N ASP A 159 -9.38 -4.09 -11.38
CA ASP A 159 -9.77 -5.50 -11.17
C ASP A 159 -8.83 -6.28 -10.23
N GLY A 160 -7.79 -5.63 -9.69
CA GLY A 160 -6.79 -6.26 -8.82
C GLY A 160 -5.79 -7.18 -9.54
N GLY A 161 -5.95 -7.39 -10.86
CA GLY A 161 -5.06 -8.19 -11.68
C GLY A 161 -4.80 -9.62 -11.15
N PRO A 162 -3.74 -10.29 -11.65
CA PRO A 162 -3.32 -11.61 -11.16
C PRO A 162 -2.97 -11.64 -9.66
N ALA A 163 -2.56 -10.51 -9.07
CA ALA A 163 -2.27 -10.42 -7.65
C ALA A 163 -3.48 -10.78 -6.76
N LEU A 164 -4.70 -10.54 -7.24
CA LEU A 164 -5.93 -10.80 -6.49
C LEU A 164 -6.09 -12.29 -6.12
N GLU A 165 -5.63 -13.22 -6.96
CA GLU A 165 -5.71 -14.66 -6.69
C GLU A 165 -4.86 -15.11 -5.48
N HIS A 166 -3.93 -14.26 -5.05
CA HIS A 166 -3.02 -14.51 -3.94
C HIS A 166 -3.29 -13.63 -2.73
N ALA A 167 -4.44 -12.97 -2.67
CA ALA A 167 -4.84 -12.11 -1.57
C ALA A 167 -6.02 -12.70 -0.79
N ASP A 168 -5.87 -12.84 0.53
CA ASP A 168 -6.98 -13.20 1.43
C ASP A 168 -7.91 -11.99 1.65
N HIS A 169 -7.34 -10.79 1.63
CA HIS A 169 -8.06 -9.52 1.67
C HIS A 169 -7.60 -8.59 0.55
N ALA A 170 -8.54 -7.91 -0.11
CA ALA A 170 -8.22 -6.96 -1.17
C ALA A 170 -8.93 -5.62 -0.94
N LEU A 171 -8.17 -4.54 -1.04
CA LEU A 171 -8.61 -3.15 -1.02
C LEU A 171 -8.36 -2.57 -2.41
N LEU A 172 -9.31 -2.80 -3.32
CA LEU A 172 -9.25 -2.32 -4.70
C LEU A 172 -9.84 -0.91 -4.80
N ALA A 173 -8.98 0.12 -4.89
CA ALA A 173 -9.42 1.49 -5.06
C ALA A 173 -10.38 1.61 -6.27
N PRO A 174 -11.47 2.40 -6.16
CA PRO A 174 -12.52 2.46 -7.17
C PRO A 174 -12.12 3.36 -8.36
N SER A 175 -10.97 3.06 -8.95
CA SER A 175 -10.41 3.76 -10.09
C SER A 175 -9.46 2.84 -10.87
N THR A 176 -9.26 3.15 -12.15
CA THR A 176 -8.22 2.55 -13.00
C THR A 176 -7.05 3.52 -13.25
N THR A 177 -7.11 4.73 -12.71
CA THR A 177 -6.08 5.76 -12.86
C THR A 177 -5.05 5.62 -11.75
N THR A 178 -3.79 5.34 -12.11
CA THR A 178 -2.68 5.12 -11.14
C THR A 178 -2.60 6.20 -10.06
N ALA A 179 -2.68 7.48 -10.42
CA ALA A 179 -2.60 8.59 -9.47
C ALA A 179 -3.74 8.55 -8.44
N ARG A 180 -4.98 8.35 -8.91
CA ARG A 180 -6.16 8.21 -8.04
C ARG A 180 -6.06 6.99 -7.12
N ILE A 181 -5.56 5.89 -7.65
CA ILE A 181 -5.36 4.66 -6.88
C ILE A 181 -4.35 4.89 -5.75
N GLN A 182 -3.23 5.55 -6.02
CA GLN A 182 -2.23 5.89 -5.01
C GLN A 182 -2.78 6.84 -3.93
N GLU A 183 -3.50 7.89 -4.32
CA GLU A 183 -4.17 8.78 -3.36
C GLU A 183 -5.14 8.00 -2.44
N MET A 184 -5.86 7.02 -2.99
CA MET A 184 -6.74 6.16 -2.21
C MET A 184 -5.96 5.16 -1.35
N HIS A 185 -4.81 4.63 -1.79
CA HIS A 185 -3.94 3.79 -0.97
C HIS A 185 -3.45 4.54 0.26
N THR A 186 -2.98 5.79 0.09
CA THR A 186 -2.58 6.65 1.21
C THR A 186 -3.76 6.92 2.18
N LEU A 187 -4.97 7.16 1.67
CA LEU A 187 -6.12 7.34 2.54
C LEU A 187 -6.51 6.03 3.26
N MET A 188 -6.50 4.89 2.57
CA MET A 188 -6.79 3.57 3.15
C MET A 188 -5.80 3.22 4.27
N LEU A 189 -4.50 3.42 4.07
CA LEU A 189 -3.50 3.14 5.10
C LEU A 189 -3.72 4.04 6.33
N HIS A 190 -4.09 5.31 6.16
CA HIS A 190 -4.44 6.19 7.29
C HIS A 190 -5.69 5.73 8.03
N LEU A 191 -6.72 5.27 7.33
CA LEU A 191 -7.94 4.74 7.95
C LEU A 191 -7.68 3.44 8.73
N ILE A 192 -6.81 2.58 8.21
CA ILE A 192 -6.35 1.39 8.92
C ILE A 192 -5.54 1.80 10.16
N SER A 193 -4.58 2.72 10.00
CA SER A 193 -3.76 3.22 11.11
C SER A 193 -4.60 3.86 12.21
N GLU A 194 -5.67 4.60 11.88
CA GLU A 194 -6.60 5.17 12.87
C GLU A 194 -7.21 4.08 13.77
N ILE A 195 -7.66 2.97 13.19
CA ILE A 195 -8.26 1.86 13.94
C ILE A 195 -7.20 1.10 14.75
N VAL A 196 -6.05 0.84 14.15
CA VAL A 196 -4.95 0.12 14.78
C VAL A 196 -4.35 0.91 15.95
N ASP A 197 -4.25 2.24 15.83
CA ASP A 197 -3.78 3.12 16.90
C ASP A 197 -4.69 3.05 18.13
N VAL A 198 -6.02 3.05 17.95
CA VAL A 198 -6.99 2.91 19.06
C VAL A 198 -6.74 1.60 19.81
N TRP A 199 -6.66 0.48 19.08
CA TRP A 199 -6.39 -0.83 19.68
C TRP A 199 -5.03 -0.89 20.39
N ALA A 200 -4.02 -0.21 19.84
CA ALA A 200 -2.67 -0.23 20.39
C ALA A 200 -2.52 0.68 21.63
N GLU A 201 -3.35 1.70 21.78
CA GLU A 201 -3.43 2.57 22.97
C GLU A 201 -4.03 1.83 24.17
N GLU A 202 -5.09 1.04 23.96
CA GLU A 202 -5.83 0.33 25.03
C GLU A 202 -5.03 -0.78 25.72
N GLY A 203 -3.85 -1.17 25.19
CA GLY A 203 -3.03 -2.27 25.68
C GLY A 203 -3.45 -3.65 25.13
N PRO A 204 -2.62 -4.71 25.25
CA PRO A 204 -3.04 -6.05 24.86
C PRO A 204 -4.13 -6.57 25.82
N SER A 205 -5.28 -6.95 25.26
CA SER A 205 -6.32 -7.73 25.96
C SER A 205 -5.84 -9.13 26.29
#